data_AF-A0AAC8PZQ3-F1
#
_entry.id   AF-A0AAC8PZQ3-F1
#
_cell.length_a   1.000
_cell.length_b   1.000
_cell.length_c   1.000
_cell.angle_alpha   90.00
_cell.angle_beta   90.00
_cell.angle_gamma   90.00
#
_symmetry.space_group_name_H-M   'P 1'
#
loop_
_entity.id
_entity.type
_entity.pdbx_description
1 polymer ?
#
loop_
_entity_poly.entity_id
_entity_poly.type
_entity_poly.pdbx_seq_one_letter_code
_entity_poly.pdbx_strand_id
1 'polypeptide(L)'
;MFERPCPVSRSVYLREHIDQVGSYNFEYYGRRLDAPIFARDENSTSAVSFTLPTGYLMEHGPARIRALALELARELPFSFGYASPVLVAPNYWWYAARGAVRALRDRYPGLDVYDLEETSRRLGTRARGVYWLTFLGQPLLGQLGGLESLRQRLPFPEVSFHSLDDERALLTLDEWPDAIDTEQEPIPPQFPALARLLEPFMYEQEVSGWFFHDDKEGLEDMRRWIRRFCP
;
A
#
# COMPACT_ATOMS: atom_id res chain seq x y z
N MET A 1 -40.35 -8.21 -16.54
CA MET A 1 -39.63 -7.28 -15.66
C MET A 1 -38.15 -7.59 -15.84
N PHE A 2 -37.45 -6.85 -16.70
CA PHE A 2 -36.02 -7.05 -16.91
C PHE A 2 -35.29 -6.37 -15.76
N GLU A 3 -34.74 -7.15 -14.83
CA GLU A 3 -33.77 -6.63 -13.87
C GLU A 3 -32.63 -6.00 -14.67
N ARG A 4 -32.41 -4.70 -14.48
CA ARG A 4 -31.19 -4.07 -14.98
C ARG A 4 -30.03 -4.81 -14.32
N PRO A 5 -29.02 -5.30 -15.06
CA PRO A 5 -27.84 -5.90 -14.45
C PRO A 5 -27.21 -4.84 -13.55
N CYS A 6 -27.38 -5.00 -12.23
CA CYS A 6 -26.77 -4.09 -11.29
C CYS A 6 -25.27 -4.41 -11.28
N PRO A 7 -24.39 -3.46 -11.65
CA PRO A 7 -22.97 -3.76 -11.79
C PRO A 7 -22.41 -4.23 -10.45
N VAL A 8 -21.81 -5.42 -10.47
CA VAL A 8 -21.30 -6.12 -9.28
C VAL A 8 -19.95 -5.54 -8.83
N SER A 9 -19.20 -4.98 -9.78
CA SER A 9 -18.02 -4.16 -9.54
C SER A 9 -18.00 -2.97 -10.51
N ARG A 10 -17.26 -1.92 -10.14
CA ARG A 10 -16.93 -0.80 -11.02
C ARG A 10 -15.46 -0.46 -10.86
N SER A 11 -14.78 -0.26 -11.99
CA SER A 11 -13.43 0.29 -12.00
C SER A 11 -13.41 1.64 -12.69
N VAL A 12 -12.62 2.57 -12.13
CA VAL A 12 -12.37 3.89 -12.71
C VAL A 12 -10.87 4.10 -12.75
N TYR A 13 -10.37 4.50 -13.91
CA TYR A 13 -8.97 4.86 -14.11
C TYR A 13 -8.91 6.24 -14.74
N LEU A 14 -8.17 7.16 -14.11
CA LEU A 14 -7.87 8.46 -14.67
C LEU A 14 -6.35 8.59 -14.72
N ARG A 15 -5.82 8.94 -15.88
CA ARG A 15 -4.38 9.08 -16.11
C ARG A 15 -4.15 10.34 -16.92
N GLU A 16 -3.20 11.14 -16.49
CA GLU A 16 -2.64 12.19 -17.34
C GLU A 16 -1.68 11.55 -18.35
N HIS A 17 -1.77 12.00 -19.62
CA HIS A 17 -1.17 11.50 -20.87
C HIS A 17 -0.15 10.34 -20.77
N ILE A 18 -0.37 9.27 -21.58
CA ILE A 18 0.39 8.01 -21.60
C ILE A 18 1.91 8.15 -21.82
N ASP A 19 2.35 9.23 -22.47
CA ASP A 19 3.73 9.38 -22.93
C ASP A 19 4.69 9.95 -21.88
N GLN A 20 4.19 10.35 -20.70
CA GLN A 20 5.02 10.89 -19.63
C GLN A 20 5.07 9.90 -18.46
N VAL A 21 6.23 9.27 -18.28
CA VAL A 21 6.56 8.49 -17.08
C VAL A 21 6.43 9.40 -15.85
N GLY A 22 5.65 8.98 -14.86
CA GLY A 22 5.48 9.71 -13.60
C GLY A 22 4.38 10.78 -13.62
N SER A 23 3.32 10.62 -14.43
CA SER A 23 2.16 11.51 -14.43
C SER A 23 1.15 11.19 -13.30
N TYR A 24 0.16 12.06 -13.10
CA TYR A 24 -0.91 11.81 -12.13
C TYR A 24 -1.76 10.60 -12.57
N ASN A 25 -2.01 9.68 -11.63
CA ASN A 25 -2.87 8.51 -11.84
C ASN A 25 -3.84 8.32 -10.67
N PHE A 26 -5.04 7.86 -10.98
CA PHE A 26 -6.07 7.51 -10.04
C PHE A 26 -6.67 6.17 -10.45
N GLU A 27 -6.79 5.25 -9.50
CA GLU A 27 -7.42 3.96 -9.69
C GLU A 27 -8.44 3.75 -8.59
N TYR A 28 -9.63 3.31 -8.96
CA TYR A 28 -10.66 2.90 -8.02
C TYR A 28 -11.25 1.57 -8.45
N TYR A 29 -11.31 0.63 -7.52
CA TYR A 29 -11.98 -0.65 -7.67
C TYR A 29 -13.06 -0.76 -6.60
N GLY A 30 -14.29 -0.41 -6.99
CA GLY A 30 -15.48 -0.56 -6.17
C GLY A 30 -16.09 -1.94 -6.34
N ARG A 31 -16.39 -2.61 -5.21
CA ARG A 31 -17.05 -3.92 -5.20
C ARG A 31 -18.29 -3.87 -4.31
N ARG A 32 -19.37 -4.48 -4.80
CA ARG A 32 -20.55 -4.77 -3.98
C ARG A 32 -20.29 -6.04 -3.19
N LEU A 33 -19.70 -5.91 -2.00
CA LEU A 33 -19.25 -7.04 -1.19
C LEU A 33 -20.39 -7.98 -0.76
N ASP A 34 -21.64 -7.49 -0.77
CA ASP A 34 -22.86 -8.25 -0.52
C ASP A 34 -23.31 -9.12 -1.71
N ALA A 35 -22.70 -8.96 -2.89
CA ALA A 35 -23.12 -9.68 -4.08
C ALA A 35 -22.68 -11.16 -4.06
N PRO A 36 -23.51 -12.09 -4.58
CA PRO A 36 -23.23 -13.53 -4.53
C PRO A 36 -21.87 -13.96 -5.14
N ILE A 37 -21.32 -13.19 -6.08
CA ILE A 37 -20.02 -13.49 -6.70
C ILE A 37 -18.85 -13.36 -5.71
N PHE A 38 -19.00 -12.55 -4.67
CA PHE A 38 -18.01 -12.34 -3.61
C PHE A 38 -18.33 -13.12 -2.33
N ALA A 39 -19.40 -13.93 -2.32
CA ALA A 39 -19.79 -14.71 -1.16
C ALA A 39 -18.74 -15.76 -0.73
N ARG A 40 -17.76 -16.07 -1.61
CA ARG A 40 -16.61 -16.94 -1.31
C ARG A 40 -15.29 -16.17 -1.18
N ASP A 41 -15.32 -14.85 -1.28
CA ASP A 41 -14.16 -13.98 -1.22
C ASP A 41 -14.26 -13.08 0.01
N GLU A 42 -14.12 -13.70 1.19
CA GLU A 42 -14.32 -13.05 2.50
C GLU A 42 -13.36 -11.87 2.73
N ASN A 43 -12.24 -11.83 1.99
CA ASN A 43 -11.24 -10.78 2.06
C ASN A 43 -11.34 -9.74 0.94
N SER A 44 -12.36 -9.82 0.08
CA SER A 44 -12.58 -8.83 -0.96
C SER A 44 -12.95 -7.48 -0.34
N THR A 45 -12.33 -6.41 -0.84
CA THR A 45 -12.55 -5.03 -0.41
C THR A 45 -12.73 -4.12 -1.61
N SER A 46 -13.20 -2.89 -1.37
CA SER A 46 -13.03 -1.81 -2.34
C SER A 46 -11.73 -1.08 -2.05
N ALA A 47 -11.05 -0.60 -3.08
CA ALA A 47 -9.79 0.12 -2.90
C ALA A 47 -9.66 1.30 -3.86
N VAL A 48 -8.85 2.26 -3.45
CA VAL A 48 -8.51 3.45 -4.22
C VAL A 48 -7.01 3.71 -4.10
N SER A 49 -6.38 4.14 -5.20
CA SER A 49 -5.01 4.64 -5.20
C SER A 49 -4.94 6.01 -5.89
N PHE A 50 -4.00 6.81 -5.40
CA PHE A 50 -3.64 8.10 -5.97
C PHE A 50 -2.14 8.08 -6.20
N THR A 51 -1.72 8.39 -7.42
CA THR A 51 -0.32 8.50 -7.82
C THR A 51 -0.03 9.93 -8.19
N LEU A 52 1.04 10.48 -7.61
CA LEU A 52 1.53 11.82 -7.88
C LEU A 52 2.91 11.71 -8.52
N PRO A 53 3.27 12.63 -9.43
CA PRO A 53 4.63 12.74 -9.93
C PRO A 53 5.63 12.93 -8.78
N THR A 54 6.81 12.29 -8.85
CA THR A 54 7.89 12.56 -7.90
C THR A 54 8.30 14.04 -7.91
N GLY A 55 8.15 14.72 -9.06
CA GLY A 55 8.34 16.17 -9.17
C GLY A 55 7.44 16.98 -8.23
N TYR A 56 6.19 16.54 -7.99
CA TYR A 56 5.28 17.19 -7.04
C TYR A 56 5.77 17.05 -5.59
N LEU A 57 6.36 15.90 -5.23
CA LEU A 57 7.05 15.73 -3.94
C LEU A 57 8.28 16.63 -3.84
N MET A 58 9.10 16.72 -4.89
CA MET A 58 10.30 17.58 -4.88
C MET A 58 9.94 19.06 -4.75
N GLU A 59 8.89 19.51 -5.43
CA GLU A 59 8.46 20.89 -5.46
C GLU A 59 7.81 21.34 -4.14
N HIS A 60 6.95 20.50 -3.56
CA HIS A 60 6.13 20.88 -2.40
C HIS A 60 6.57 20.25 -1.07
N GLY A 61 7.47 19.28 -1.11
CA GLY A 61 7.97 18.58 0.06
C GLY A 61 7.00 17.57 0.68
N PRO A 62 7.50 16.72 1.60
CA PRO A 62 6.76 15.61 2.20
C PRO A 62 5.59 16.07 3.06
N ALA A 63 5.70 17.23 3.70
CA ALA A 63 4.63 17.79 4.52
C ALA A 63 3.37 18.05 3.70
N ARG A 64 3.49 18.53 2.44
CA ARG A 64 2.35 18.72 1.56
C ARG A 64 1.74 17.39 1.11
N ILE A 65 2.57 16.38 0.82
CA ILE A 65 2.09 15.03 0.49
C ILE A 65 1.32 14.43 1.66
N ARG A 66 1.86 14.51 2.88
CA ARG A 66 1.22 14.01 4.10
C ARG A 66 -0.11 14.72 4.37
N ALA A 67 -0.17 16.05 4.18
CA ALA A 67 -1.40 16.81 4.32
C ALA A 67 -2.47 16.35 3.33
N LEU A 68 -2.11 16.18 2.05
CA LEU A 68 -3.03 15.66 1.02
C LEU A 68 -3.50 14.24 1.33
N ALA A 69 -2.59 13.35 1.76
CA ALA A 69 -2.95 11.99 2.15
C ALA A 69 -3.93 11.96 3.33
N LEU A 70 -3.77 12.86 4.30
CA LEU A 70 -4.72 13.04 5.42
C LEU A 70 -6.08 13.55 4.94
N GLU A 71 -6.11 14.55 4.06
CA GLU A 71 -7.37 15.07 3.48
C GLU A 71 -8.15 13.94 2.78
N LEU A 72 -7.48 13.12 1.97
CA LEU A 72 -8.09 11.97 1.30
C LEU A 72 -8.55 10.90 2.28
N ALA A 73 -7.73 10.58 3.29
CA ALA A 73 -8.02 9.54 4.26
C ALA A 73 -9.27 9.83 5.11
N ARG A 74 -9.55 11.11 5.40
CA ARG A 74 -10.72 11.50 6.20
C ARG A 74 -12.03 11.00 5.60
N GLU A 75 -12.13 11.01 4.28
CA GLU A 75 -13.33 10.64 3.52
C GLU A 75 -13.50 9.12 3.31
N LEU A 76 -12.52 8.30 3.72
CA LEU A 76 -12.47 6.88 3.37
C LEU A 76 -12.63 5.95 4.59
N PRO A 77 -13.57 4.98 4.56
CA PRO A 77 -13.71 3.98 5.62
C PRO A 77 -12.70 2.83 5.42
N PHE A 78 -11.46 3.02 5.85
CA PHE A 78 -10.38 2.04 5.68
C PHE A 78 -10.03 1.29 6.96
N SER A 79 -9.61 0.02 6.82
CA SER A 79 -8.84 -0.69 7.88
C SER A 79 -7.34 -0.51 7.70
N PHE A 80 -6.88 -0.34 6.45
CA PHE A 80 -5.47 -0.15 6.12
C PHE A 80 -5.34 0.77 4.91
N GLY A 81 -4.30 1.61 4.91
CA GLY A 81 -3.87 2.42 3.79
C GLY A 81 -2.40 2.80 3.92
N TYR A 82 -1.77 3.29 2.86
CA TYR A 82 -0.36 3.69 2.92
C TYR A 82 -0.01 4.72 1.84
N ALA A 83 1.15 5.36 2.01
CA ALA A 83 1.82 6.12 0.96
C ALA A 83 3.33 5.85 1.00
N SER A 84 3.93 5.63 -0.17
CA SER A 84 5.36 5.39 -0.35
C SER A 84 5.77 5.79 -1.76
N PRO A 85 7.06 6.04 -2.03
CA PRO A 85 7.60 6.02 -3.38
C PRO A 85 7.25 4.69 -4.06
N VAL A 86 6.97 4.72 -5.37
CA VAL A 86 6.49 3.55 -6.08
C VAL A 86 7.11 3.47 -7.47
N LEU A 87 7.44 2.25 -7.90
CA LEU A 87 7.81 1.96 -9.27
C LEU A 87 6.52 1.75 -10.09
N VAL A 88 6.08 2.82 -10.76
CA VAL A 88 4.88 2.77 -11.61
C VAL A 88 5.23 2.16 -12.97
N ALA A 89 4.49 1.13 -13.37
CA ALA A 89 4.55 0.57 -14.71
C ALA A 89 3.16 0.68 -15.37
N PRO A 90 2.90 1.75 -16.16
CA PRO A 90 1.62 1.90 -16.86
C PRO A 90 1.33 0.67 -17.73
N ASN A 91 0.05 0.27 -17.80
CA ASN A 91 -0.46 -0.77 -18.72
C ASN A 91 0.22 -2.15 -18.60
N TYR A 92 0.63 -2.53 -17.39
CA TYR A 92 1.26 -3.85 -17.15
C TYR A 92 2.58 -4.07 -17.92
N TRP A 93 3.27 -2.99 -18.33
CA TRP A 93 4.58 -3.08 -18.99
C TRP A 93 5.72 -3.52 -18.05
N TRP A 94 5.42 -3.78 -16.79
CA TRP A 94 6.35 -4.39 -15.84
C TRP A 94 6.95 -5.67 -16.41
N TYR A 95 6.20 -6.45 -17.20
CA TYR A 95 6.70 -7.71 -17.75
C TYR A 95 7.94 -7.50 -18.63
N ALA A 96 7.95 -6.44 -19.44
CA ALA A 96 9.09 -6.09 -20.29
C ALA A 96 10.28 -5.56 -19.49
N ALA A 97 10.03 -4.88 -18.36
CA ALA A 97 11.06 -4.27 -17.51
C ALA A 97 11.37 -5.07 -16.23
N ARG A 98 10.84 -6.29 -16.08
CA ARG A 98 10.82 -7.04 -14.81
C ARG A 98 12.17 -7.21 -14.16
N GLY A 99 13.23 -7.45 -14.95
CA GLY A 99 14.59 -7.56 -14.42
C GLY A 99 15.09 -6.26 -13.79
N ALA A 100 14.84 -5.13 -14.44
CA ALA A 100 15.20 -3.81 -13.93
C ALA A 100 14.36 -3.42 -12.72
N VAL A 101 13.05 -3.70 -12.75
CA VAL A 101 12.14 -3.47 -11.61
C VAL A 101 12.60 -4.28 -10.41
N ARG A 102 12.95 -5.57 -10.59
CA ARG A 102 13.43 -6.43 -9.51
C ARG A 102 14.73 -5.89 -8.90
N ALA A 103 15.69 -5.52 -9.74
CA ALA A 103 16.97 -4.98 -9.28
C ALA A 103 16.80 -3.67 -8.47
N LEU A 104 15.94 -2.76 -8.95
CA LEU A 104 15.63 -1.53 -8.22
C LEU A 104 14.92 -1.84 -6.90
N ARG A 105 13.88 -2.67 -6.95
CA ARG A 105 13.10 -3.07 -5.78
C ARG A 105 13.98 -3.67 -4.68
N ASP A 106 14.87 -4.60 -5.04
CA ASP A 106 15.71 -5.31 -4.08
C ASP A 106 16.77 -4.38 -3.43
N ARG A 107 17.25 -3.39 -4.18
CA ARG A 107 18.18 -2.36 -3.67
C ARG A 107 17.48 -1.29 -2.82
N TYR A 108 16.26 -0.91 -3.18
CA TYR A 108 15.52 0.21 -2.61
C TYR A 108 14.20 -0.26 -1.97
N PRO A 109 14.23 -0.90 -0.77
CA PRO A 109 13.04 -1.40 -0.08
C PRO A 109 12.05 -0.31 0.38
N GLY A 110 12.42 0.98 0.35
CA GLY A 110 11.48 2.09 0.56
C GLY A 110 10.54 2.32 -0.62
N LEU A 111 10.92 1.86 -1.82
CA LEU A 111 10.02 1.80 -2.97
C LEU A 111 8.95 0.74 -2.75
N ASP A 112 7.83 0.90 -3.44
CA ASP A 112 6.78 -0.08 -3.54
C ASP A 112 6.55 -0.54 -4.99
N VAL A 113 5.99 -1.73 -5.11
CA VAL A 113 5.40 -2.28 -6.33
C VAL A 113 4.04 -2.85 -5.96
N TYR A 114 2.96 -2.41 -6.61
CA TYR A 114 1.59 -2.78 -6.25
C TYR A 114 0.74 -3.19 -7.43
N ASP A 115 -0.26 -4.04 -7.15
CA ASP A 115 -1.41 -4.30 -8.01
C ASP A 115 -2.66 -4.06 -7.17
N LEU A 116 -3.35 -2.94 -7.42
CA LEU A 116 -4.48 -2.53 -6.58
C LEU A 116 -5.66 -3.48 -6.76
N GLU A 117 -5.89 -4.00 -7.97
CA GLU A 117 -7.00 -4.91 -8.24
C GLU A 117 -6.82 -6.20 -7.48
N GLU A 118 -5.65 -6.81 -7.59
CA GLU A 118 -5.30 -8.07 -6.98
C GLU A 118 -5.32 -7.94 -5.46
N THR A 119 -4.60 -6.95 -4.93
CA THR A 119 -4.43 -6.80 -3.49
C THR A 119 -5.78 -6.51 -2.84
N SER A 120 -6.62 -5.67 -3.44
CA SER A 120 -7.94 -5.36 -2.89
C SER A 120 -8.90 -6.55 -2.86
N ARG A 121 -8.69 -7.60 -3.66
CA ARG A 121 -9.49 -8.84 -3.56
C ARG A 121 -9.12 -9.68 -2.33
N ARG A 122 -7.92 -9.50 -1.76
CA ARG A 122 -7.38 -10.43 -0.76
C ARG A 122 -6.97 -9.78 0.54
N LEU A 123 -6.86 -8.45 0.58
CA LEU A 123 -6.36 -7.74 1.76
C LEU A 123 -7.29 -7.93 2.97
N GLY A 124 -8.61 -7.85 2.77
CA GLY A 124 -9.57 -7.82 3.87
C GLY A 124 -9.27 -6.66 4.81
N THR A 125 -9.21 -6.93 6.12
CA THR A 125 -8.84 -5.94 7.15
C THR A 125 -7.37 -5.99 7.54
N ARG A 126 -6.53 -6.72 6.79
CA ARG A 126 -5.13 -6.98 7.12
C ARG A 126 -4.21 -5.86 6.64
N ALA A 127 -3.00 -5.82 7.19
CA ALA A 127 -1.96 -4.93 6.69
C ALA A 127 -1.36 -5.46 5.39
N ARG A 128 -1.07 -4.57 4.44
CA ARG A 128 -0.33 -4.95 3.22
C ARG A 128 1.16 -5.10 3.50
N GLY A 129 1.71 -4.27 4.37
CA GLY A 129 3.15 -4.17 4.60
C GLY A 129 3.50 -2.94 5.43
N VAL A 130 4.76 -2.56 5.39
CA VAL A 130 5.30 -1.38 6.09
C VAL A 130 5.73 -0.34 5.06
N TYR A 131 5.34 0.92 5.28
CA TYR A 131 5.53 2.02 4.34
C TYR A 131 5.79 3.33 5.09
N TRP A 132 6.28 4.34 4.37
CA TRP A 132 6.57 5.67 4.92
C TRP A 132 5.40 6.27 5.71
N LEU A 133 4.23 6.38 5.07
CA LEU A 133 2.96 6.68 5.74
C LEU A 133 2.15 5.39 5.83
N THR A 134 1.69 5.04 7.03
CA THR A 134 0.86 3.86 7.28
C THR A 134 -0.42 4.29 8.01
N PHE A 135 -1.56 4.12 7.36
CA PHE A 135 -2.87 4.38 7.92
C PHE A 135 -3.46 3.09 8.50
N LEU A 136 -3.90 3.15 9.74
CA LEU A 136 -4.47 2.03 10.49
C LEU A 136 -5.87 2.40 10.96
N GLY A 137 -6.86 1.61 10.58
CA GLY A 137 -8.24 1.71 11.05
C GLY A 137 -8.70 0.44 11.74
N GLN A 138 -9.93 0.43 12.25
CA GLN A 138 -10.51 -0.79 12.82
C GLN A 138 -10.77 -1.86 11.75
N PRO A 139 -10.70 -3.16 12.10
CA PRO A 139 -10.31 -3.72 13.40
C PRO A 139 -8.78 -3.76 13.66
N LEU A 140 -7.95 -3.50 12.64
CA LEU A 140 -6.50 -3.67 12.69
C LEU A 140 -5.84 -2.82 13.78
N LEU A 141 -6.25 -1.56 13.92
CA LEU A 141 -5.75 -0.67 14.98
C LEU A 141 -6.05 -1.24 16.38
N GLY A 142 -7.24 -1.80 16.59
CA GLY A 142 -7.61 -2.46 17.84
C GLY A 142 -6.82 -3.74 18.10
N GLN A 143 -6.59 -4.55 17.06
CA GLN A 143 -5.74 -5.75 17.15
C GLN A 143 -4.28 -5.41 17.51
N LEU A 144 -3.82 -4.24 17.09
CA LEU A 144 -2.53 -3.67 17.48
C LEU A 144 -2.55 -3.02 18.88
N GLY A 145 -3.66 -3.07 19.63
CA GLY A 145 -3.76 -2.48 20.97
C GLY A 145 -3.92 -0.96 20.99
N GLY A 146 -4.27 -0.35 19.85
CA GLY A 146 -4.54 1.08 19.73
C GLY A 146 -3.28 1.97 19.61
N LEU A 147 -3.53 3.28 19.42
CA LEU A 147 -2.49 4.26 19.12
C LEU A 147 -1.46 4.42 20.25
N GLU A 148 -1.91 4.40 21.51
CA GLU A 148 -1.01 4.51 22.66
C GLU A 148 -0.07 3.30 22.77
N SER A 149 -0.57 2.09 22.51
CA SER A 149 0.27 0.88 22.49
C SER A 149 1.31 0.93 21.38
N LEU A 150 0.97 1.48 20.21
CA LEU A 150 1.91 1.70 19.12
C LEU A 150 3.00 2.70 19.51
N ARG A 151 2.63 3.83 20.13
CA ARG A 151 3.59 4.85 20.59
C ARG A 151 4.59 4.29 21.61
N GLN A 152 4.14 3.42 22.51
CA GLN A 152 5.02 2.78 23.50
C GLN A 152 5.98 1.75 22.87
N ARG A 153 5.53 1.00 21.85
CA ARG A 153 6.32 -0.06 21.20
C ARG A 153 7.21 0.43 20.06
N LEU A 154 7.02 1.66 19.59
CA LEU A 154 7.84 2.32 18.57
C LEU A 154 8.41 3.64 19.12
N PRO A 155 9.32 3.59 20.10
CA PRO A 155 9.88 4.78 20.76
C PRO A 155 10.99 5.43 19.93
N PHE A 156 10.76 5.60 18.62
CA PHE A 156 11.71 6.23 17.70
C PHE A 156 11.35 7.71 17.55
N PRO A 157 12.31 8.65 17.68
CA PRO A 157 12.04 10.08 17.53
C PRO A 157 11.59 10.48 16.11
N GLU A 158 11.98 9.70 15.10
CA GLU A 158 11.58 9.87 13.69
C GLU A 158 10.12 9.49 13.46
N VAL A 159 9.56 8.62 14.31
CA VAL A 159 8.20 8.12 14.17
C VAL A 159 7.22 9.11 14.80
N SER A 160 6.26 9.56 14.00
CA SER A 160 5.15 10.39 14.48
C SER A 160 3.80 9.70 14.33
N PHE A 161 2.90 10.02 15.26
CA PHE A 161 1.58 9.43 15.41
C PHE A 161 0.52 10.51 15.34
N HIS A 162 -0.48 10.32 14.50
CA HIS A 162 -1.60 11.25 14.34
C HIS A 162 -2.93 10.49 14.39
N SER A 163 -3.79 10.78 15.37
CA SER A 163 -5.17 10.29 15.38
C SER A 163 -5.97 11.09 14.33
N LEU A 164 -6.65 10.38 13.44
CA LEU A 164 -7.62 10.98 12.52
C LEU A 164 -8.97 11.13 13.23
N ASP A 165 -9.35 10.09 13.98
CA ASP A 165 -10.50 10.01 14.88
C ASP A 165 -10.27 8.88 15.90
N ASP A 166 -11.33 8.45 16.59
CA ASP A 166 -11.29 7.39 17.60
C ASP A 166 -11.03 5.98 17.02
N GLU A 167 -11.22 5.80 15.71
CA GLU A 167 -11.12 4.49 15.05
C GLU A 167 -9.92 4.38 14.08
N ARG A 168 -9.34 5.52 13.68
CA ARG A 168 -8.30 5.59 12.64
C ARG A 168 -7.12 6.46 13.06
N ALA A 169 -5.93 6.02 12.66
CA ALA A 169 -4.68 6.73 12.92
C ALA A 169 -3.72 6.65 11.72
N LEU A 170 -2.82 7.62 11.66
CA LEU A 170 -1.67 7.67 10.76
C LEU A 170 -0.39 7.51 11.58
N LEU A 171 0.48 6.62 11.12
CA LEU A 171 1.87 6.50 11.53
C LEU A 171 2.74 7.03 10.38
N THR A 172 3.72 7.86 10.71
CA THR A 172 4.73 8.35 9.77
C THR A 172 6.09 7.90 10.28
N LEU A 173 6.82 7.10 9.51
CA LEU A 173 8.09 6.49 9.95
C LEU A 173 9.29 7.43 9.87
N ASP A 174 9.21 8.46 9.03
CA ASP A 174 10.28 9.43 8.83
C ASP A 174 9.72 10.74 8.28
N GLU A 175 10.48 11.83 8.34
CA GLU A 175 10.08 13.09 7.73
C GLU A 175 9.99 12.98 6.20
N TRP A 176 10.93 12.25 5.58
CA TRP A 176 11.04 12.11 4.14
C TRP A 176 10.76 10.67 3.67
N PRO A 177 10.06 10.47 2.52
CA PRO A 177 9.88 9.15 1.92
C PRO A 177 11.15 8.65 1.25
N ASP A 178 12.10 8.17 2.03
CA ASP A 178 13.33 7.60 1.47
C ASP A 178 13.04 6.31 0.69
N ALA A 179 13.74 6.13 -0.43
CA ALA A 179 13.77 4.87 -1.17
C ALA A 179 14.59 3.79 -0.45
N ILE A 180 15.41 4.18 0.53
CA ILE A 180 16.27 3.34 1.37
C ILE A 180 17.30 2.64 0.50
N ASP A 181 18.32 3.35 0.02
CA ASP A 181 19.39 2.72 -0.77
C ASP A 181 20.27 1.81 0.10
N THR A 182 20.01 0.51 0.06
CA THR A 182 20.71 -0.48 0.89
C THR A 182 22.19 -0.65 0.56
N GLU A 183 22.66 -0.14 -0.59
CA GLU A 183 24.09 -0.09 -0.90
C GLU A 183 24.79 1.09 -0.20
N GLN A 184 24.05 2.11 0.21
CA GLN A 184 24.60 3.32 0.85
C GLN A 184 24.39 3.29 2.36
N GLU A 185 23.20 2.88 2.81
CA GLU A 185 22.79 2.99 4.21
C GLU A 185 21.99 1.76 4.66
N PRO A 186 22.09 1.36 5.96
CA PRO A 186 21.26 0.30 6.49
C PRO A 186 19.79 0.73 6.54
N ILE A 187 18.88 -0.26 6.52
CA ILE A 187 17.45 -0.01 6.71
C ILE A 187 17.21 0.67 8.08
N PRO A 188 16.51 1.82 8.13
CA PRO A 188 16.22 2.50 9.39
C PRO A 188 15.45 1.61 10.37
N PRO A 189 15.82 1.58 11.68
CA PRO A 189 15.36 0.57 12.63
C PRO A 189 13.85 0.60 12.91
N GLN A 190 13.17 1.72 12.66
CA GLN A 190 11.74 1.86 12.81
C GLN A 190 10.92 1.04 11.80
N PHE A 191 11.47 0.76 10.61
CA PHE A 191 10.82 -0.08 9.60
C PHE A 191 10.67 -1.54 10.07
N PRO A 192 11.75 -2.26 10.44
CA PRO A 192 11.63 -3.63 10.96
C PRO A 192 10.96 -3.70 12.33
N ALA A 193 10.98 -2.61 13.12
CA ALA A 193 10.21 -2.54 14.36
C ALA A 193 8.70 -2.52 14.08
N LEU A 194 8.22 -1.67 13.17
CA LEU A 194 6.81 -1.68 12.76
C LEU A 194 6.44 -2.99 12.07
N ALA A 195 7.34 -3.55 11.25
CA ALA A 195 7.11 -4.83 10.59
C ALA A 195 6.82 -5.95 11.59
N ARG A 196 7.60 -6.05 12.69
CA ARG A 196 7.36 -7.02 13.77
C ARG A 196 5.99 -6.87 14.43
N LEU A 197 5.47 -5.65 14.55
CA LEU A 197 4.14 -5.42 15.13
C LEU A 197 3.01 -5.80 14.15
N LEU A 198 3.20 -5.49 12.86
CA LEU A 198 2.22 -5.78 11.82
C LEU A 198 2.24 -7.25 11.38
N GLU A 199 3.36 -7.94 11.55
CA GLU A 199 3.62 -9.28 11.05
C GLU A 199 2.45 -10.27 11.23
N PRO A 200 1.82 -10.39 12.42
CA PRO A 200 0.74 -11.35 12.66
C PRO A 200 -0.56 -11.00 11.93
N PHE A 201 -0.68 -9.74 11.48
CA PHE A 201 -1.87 -9.17 10.86
C PHE A 201 -1.64 -8.81 9.38
N MET A 202 -0.49 -9.18 8.81
CA MET A 202 -0.24 -9.00 7.37
C MET A 202 -1.02 -10.02 6.55
N TYR A 203 -1.49 -9.61 5.38
CA TYR A 203 -2.04 -10.55 4.42
C TYR A 203 -0.95 -11.45 3.83
N GLU A 204 -1.34 -12.63 3.39
CA GLU A 204 -0.46 -13.53 2.66
C GLU A 204 -0.81 -13.48 1.18
N GLN A 205 0.20 -13.31 0.32
CA GLN A 205 0.01 -13.41 -1.13
C GLN A 205 -0.34 -14.85 -1.48
N GLU A 206 -1.48 -15.07 -2.12
CA GLU A 206 -2.00 -16.42 -2.44
C GLU A 206 -1.88 -16.79 -3.93
N VAL A 207 -1.72 -15.79 -4.81
CA VAL A 207 -1.67 -16.01 -6.26
C VAL A 207 -0.34 -15.59 -6.86
N SER A 208 0.18 -16.42 -7.77
CA SER A 208 1.29 -16.12 -8.68
C SER A 208 0.87 -15.12 -9.75
N GLY A 209 1.84 -14.54 -10.46
CA GLY A 209 1.58 -14.04 -11.83
C GLY A 209 1.48 -12.53 -12.06
N TRP A 210 1.65 -11.67 -11.06
CA TRP A 210 1.40 -10.23 -11.26
C TRP A 210 2.65 -9.34 -11.41
N PHE A 211 3.87 -9.83 -11.16
CA PHE A 211 5.07 -8.97 -11.19
C PHE A 211 6.38 -9.56 -11.78
N PHE A 212 6.70 -10.84 -11.58
CA PHE A 212 7.98 -11.40 -12.06
C PHE A 212 7.81 -12.72 -12.81
N HIS A 213 7.06 -13.66 -12.24
CA HIS A 213 6.76 -14.95 -12.83
C HIS A 213 5.35 -15.43 -12.45
N ASP A 214 4.67 -16.12 -13.37
CA ASP A 214 3.42 -16.84 -13.09
C ASP A 214 3.70 -18.29 -12.67
N ASP A 215 4.56 -18.41 -11.66
CA ASP A 215 4.95 -19.67 -11.06
C ASP A 215 5.15 -19.52 -9.54
N LYS A 216 5.58 -20.61 -8.90
CA LYS A 216 5.84 -20.62 -7.46
C LYS A 216 6.98 -19.69 -7.05
N GLU A 217 7.99 -19.51 -7.90
CA GLU A 217 9.13 -18.63 -7.59
C GLU A 217 8.66 -17.17 -7.55
N GLY A 218 7.85 -16.75 -8.52
CA GLY A 218 7.24 -15.41 -8.52
C GLY A 218 6.33 -15.16 -7.32
N LEU A 219 5.57 -16.17 -6.89
CA LEU A 219 4.75 -16.09 -5.68
C LEU A 219 5.61 -15.91 -4.42
N GLU A 220 6.63 -16.74 -4.25
CA GLU A 220 7.54 -16.63 -3.08
C GLU A 220 8.31 -15.32 -3.07
N ASP A 221 8.77 -14.85 -4.24
CA ASP A 221 9.43 -13.56 -4.40
C ASP A 221 8.52 -12.40 -3.95
N MET A 222 7.24 -12.41 -4.34
CA MET A 222 6.28 -11.41 -3.88
C MET A 222 5.95 -11.53 -2.39
N ARG A 223 5.85 -12.75 -1.83
CA ARG A 223 5.68 -12.95 -0.38
C ARG A 223 6.85 -12.36 0.41
N ARG A 224 8.08 -12.60 -0.05
CA ARG A 224 9.29 -12.01 0.55
C ARG A 224 9.26 -10.49 0.44
N TRP A 225 8.85 -9.96 -0.72
CA TRP A 225 8.77 -8.52 -0.92
C TRP A 225 7.75 -7.82 -0.01
N ILE A 226 6.55 -8.38 0.11
CA ILE A 226 5.51 -7.89 1.03
C ILE A 226 6.03 -7.84 2.48
N ARG A 227 6.82 -8.85 2.85
CA ARG A 227 7.42 -9.01 4.18
C ARG A 227 8.88 -8.55 4.24
N ARG A 228 9.34 -7.67 3.33
CA ARG A 228 10.76 -7.28 3.19
C ARG A 228 11.41 -6.66 4.43
N PHE A 229 10.60 -6.14 5.34
CA PHE A 229 11.04 -5.56 6.61
C PHE A 229 10.82 -6.49 7.81
N CYS A 230 10.17 -7.64 7.62
CA CYS A 230 10.00 -8.63 8.67
C CYS A 230 11.34 -9.31 9.00
N PRO A 231 11.54 -9.72 10.27
CA PRO A 231 12.74 -10.44 10.69
C PRO A 231 12.84 -11.86 10.12
#